data_AF-A0A9E6JZA3-F1
#
_entry.id   AF-A0A9E6JZA3-F1
#
_cell.length_a   1.000
_cell.length_b   1.000
_cell.length_c   1.000
_cell.angle_alpha   90.00
_cell.angle_beta   90.00
_cell.angle_gamma   90.00
#
_symmetry.space_group_name_H-M   'P 1'
#
loop_
_entity.id
_entity.type
_entity.pdbx_description
1 polymer ?
#
loop_
_entity_poly.entity_id
_entity_poly.type
_entity_poly.pdbx_seq_one_letter_code
_entity_poly.pdbx_strand_id
1 'polypeptide(L)' 'MDTLRDRELLEKLWATDKVPWKKWKYMSSFYKDKKEFITGYTGFKGSWLTKILIECGAEVKGYSLEPSSQPNLFSMLNY' A
#
# COMPACT_ATOMS: atom_id res chain seq x y z
N MET A 1 9.24 -19.11 4.45
CA MET A 1 9.56 -20.32 3.65
C MET A 1 8.25 -21.05 3.56
N ASP A 2 7.44 -20.70 2.55
CA ASP A 2 6.04 -21.11 2.44
C ASP A 2 5.95 -22.61 2.19
N THR A 3 5.38 -23.35 3.14
CA THR A 3 5.01 -24.75 2.93
C THR A 3 3.63 -24.83 2.27
N LEU A 4 3.32 -25.92 1.56
CA LEU A 4 2.01 -26.12 0.92
C LEU A 4 0.83 -25.96 1.91
N ARG A 5 1.07 -26.23 3.20
CA ARG A 5 0.08 -26.10 4.28
C ARG A 5 -0.22 -24.64 4.64
N ASP A 6 0.76 -23.75 4.46
CA ASP A 6 0.56 -22.31 4.63
C ASP A 6 -0.25 -21.74 3.47
N ARG A 7 -0.07 -22.26 2.26
CA ARG A 7 -0.79 -21.80 1.06
C ARG A 7 -2.31 -21.96 1.17
N GLU A 8 -2.82 -23.13 1.54
CA GLU A 8 -4.27 -23.36 1.66
C GLU A 8 -4.91 -22.45 2.72
N LEU A 9 -4.21 -22.24 3.84
CA LEU A 9 -4.64 -21.32 4.88
C LEU A 9 -4.69 -19.88 4.34
N LEU A 10 -3.64 -19.43 3.66
CA LEU A 10 -3.56 -18.09 3.08
C LEU A 10 -4.66 -17.87 2.03
N GLU A 11 -4.90 -18.85 1.15
CA GLU A 11 -5.97 -18.80 0.14
C GLU A 11 -7.36 -18.70 0.81
N LYS A 12 -7.61 -19.48 1.87
CA LYS A 12 -8.86 -19.40 2.65
C LYS A 12 -9.02 -18.05 3.34
N LEU A 13 -7.95 -17.51 3.93
CA LEU A 13 -7.97 -16.18 4.55
C LEU A 13 -8.24 -15.10 3.50
N TRP A 14 -7.70 -15.24 2.30
CA TRP A 14 -7.89 -14.33 1.18
C TRP A 14 -9.33 -14.34 0.68
N ALA A 15 -9.91 -15.53 0.51
CA ALA A 15 -11.29 -15.71 0.08
C ALA A 15 -12.33 -15.21 1.11
N THR A 16 -11.95 -15.16 2.39
CA THR A 16 -12.85 -14.76 3.48
C THR A 16 -12.62 -13.35 4.00
N ASP A 17 -11.70 -12.59 3.38
CA ASP A 17 -11.30 -11.25 3.84
C ASP A 17 -10.80 -11.21 5.30
N LYS A 18 -10.31 -12.36 5.80
CA LYS A 18 -9.77 -12.52 7.15
C LYS A 18 -8.24 -12.45 7.20
N VAL A 19 -7.60 -12.09 6.09
CA VAL A 19 -6.14 -11.89 6.04
C VAL A 19 -5.71 -10.81 7.05
N PRO A 20 -4.78 -11.13 7.97
CA PRO A 20 -4.40 -10.22 9.06
C PRO A 20 -3.80 -8.89 8.56
N TRP A 21 -3.17 -8.88 7.38
CA TRP A 21 -2.59 -7.69 6.75
C TRP A 21 -3.60 -6.83 5.95
N LYS A 22 -4.87 -7.23 5.83
CA LYS A 22 -5.89 -6.38 5.18
C LYS A 22 -6.54 -5.39 6.16
N LYS A 23 -6.42 -5.64 7.46
CA LYS A 23 -7.06 -4.81 8.50
C LYS A 23 -6.05 -3.82 9.09
N TRP A 24 -5.80 -2.73 8.38
CA TRP A 24 -4.97 -1.61 8.83
C TRP A 24 -5.67 -0.75 9.90
N LYS A 25 -6.60 -1.32 10.69
CA LYS A 25 -7.57 -0.59 11.53
C LYS A 25 -6.93 0.50 12.39
N TYR A 26 -5.76 0.20 12.98
CA TYR A 26 -5.00 1.15 13.80
C TYR A 26 -4.32 2.25 12.97
N MET A 27 -3.81 1.91 11.78
CA MET A 27 -3.22 2.87 10.86
C MET A 27 -4.30 3.75 10.22
N SER A 28 -5.46 3.19 9.84
CA SER A 28 -6.59 3.97 9.35
C SER A 28 -7.05 5.01 10.37
N SER A 29 -7.20 4.65 11.65
CA SER A 29 -7.56 5.65 12.68
C SER A 29 -6.47 6.69 12.92
N PHE A 30 -5.20 6.32 12.79
CA PHE A 30 -4.09 7.23 13.03
C PHE A 30 -3.90 8.21 11.86
N TYR A 31 -3.94 7.73 10.62
CA TYR A 31 -3.60 8.52 9.42
C TYR A 31 -4.80 9.25 8.79
N LYS A 32 -6.03 8.93 9.21
CA LYS A 32 -7.22 9.63 8.71
C LYS A 32 -7.08 11.15 8.88
N ASP A 33 -7.32 11.88 7.78
CA ASP A 33 -7.28 13.34 7.65
C ASP A 33 -5.90 13.97 7.99
N LYS A 34 -4.84 13.16 8.14
CA LYS A 34 -3.47 13.68 8.32
C LYS A 34 -2.86 14.09 6.98
N LYS A 35 -2.06 15.15 7.02
CA LYS A 35 -1.28 15.63 5.88
C LYS A 35 0.09 15.01 5.92
N GLU A 36 0.37 14.12 4.98
CA GLU A 36 1.64 13.39 4.89
C GLU A 36 2.43 13.88 3.68
N PHE A 37 3.73 14.12 3.88
CA PHE A 37 4.64 14.53 2.82
C PHE A 37 5.68 13.44 2.56
N ILE A 38 5.74 12.94 1.33
CA ILE A 38 6.58 11.81 0.96
C ILE A 38 7.63 12.24 -0.07
N THR A 39 8.90 12.03 0.26
CA THR A 39 10.00 12.12 -0.71
C THR A 39 10.22 10.74 -1.35
N GLY A 40 10.48 10.70 -2.66
CA GLY A 40 10.59 9.43 -3.39
C GLY A 40 9.25 8.72 -3.67
N TYR A 41 8.12 9.42 -3.61
CA TYR A 41 6.75 8.91 -3.83
C TYR A 41 6.51 8.22 -5.19
N THR A 42 7.28 8.55 -6.24
CA THR A 42 7.20 7.89 -7.56
C THR A 42 7.99 6.58 -7.66
N GLY A 43 8.87 6.29 -6.69
CA GLY A 43 9.66 5.06 -6.65
C GLY A 43 8.82 3.84 -6.25
N PHE A 44 9.39 2.64 -6.34
CA PHE A 44 8.67 1.39 -6.00
C PHE A 44 8.09 1.41 -4.58
N LYS A 45 8.91 1.74 -3.57
CA LYS A 45 8.48 1.81 -2.17
C LYS A 45 7.56 2.99 -1.92
N GLY A 46 7.87 4.16 -2.50
CA GLY A 46 7.06 5.37 -2.34
C GLY A 46 5.66 5.21 -2.91
N SER A 47 5.53 4.51 -4.04
CA SER A 47 4.24 4.24 -4.67
C SER A 47 3.35 3.36 -3.79
N TRP A 48 3.90 2.29 -3.24
CA TRP A 48 3.18 1.42 -2.29
C TRP A 48 2.81 2.15 -1.00
N LEU A 49 3.75 2.89 -0.40
CA LEU A 49 3.51 3.65 0.82
C LEU A 49 2.40 4.68 0.60
N THR A 50 2.44 5.41 -0.52
CA THR A 50 1.42 6.41 -0.86
C THR A 50 0.04 5.76 -0.98
N LYS A 51 -0.07 4.64 -1.69
CA LYS A 51 -1.32 3.90 -1.84
C LYS A 51 -1.89 3.48 -0.48
N ILE A 52 -1.04 2.92 0.38
CA ILE A 52 -1.40 2.51 1.74
C ILE A 52 -1.93 3.69 2.57
N LEU A 53 -1.26 4.84 2.53
CA LEU A 53 -1.65 6.02 3.31
C LEU A 53 -2.96 6.63 2.82
N ILE A 54 -3.16 6.68 1.49
CA ILE A 54 -4.43 7.11 0.89
C ILE A 54 -5.57 6.16 1.29
N GLU A 55 -5.34 4.84 1.26
CA GLU A 55 -6.34 3.86 1.73
C GLU A 55 -6.62 3.97 3.24
N CYS A 56 -5.66 4.49 4.02
CA CYS A 56 -5.87 4.82 5.42
C CYS A 56 -6.59 6.17 5.65
N GLY A 57 -6.88 6.93 4.59
CA GLY A 57 -7.58 8.23 4.65
C GLY A 57 -6.67 9.43 4.84
N ALA A 58 -5.37 9.31 4.58
CA ALA A 58 -4.43 10.44 4.66
C ALA A 58 -4.49 11.33 3.41
N GLU A 59 -4.23 12.62 3.57
CA GLU A 59 -3.94 13.56 2.49
C GLU A 59 -2.45 13.53 2.16
N VAL A 60 -2.08 12.88 1.06
CA VAL A 60 -0.66 12.72 0.69
C VAL A 60 -0.23 13.75 -0.35
N LYS A 61 0.93 14.38 -0.12
CA LYS A 61 1.67 15.16 -1.13
C LYS A 61 3.06 14.56 -1.32
N GLY A 62 3.49 14.47 -2.57
CA GLY A 62 4.73 13.81 -2.94
C GLY A 62 5.73 14.73 -3.64
N TYR A 63 7.02 14.48 -3.44
CA TYR A 63 8.10 15.08 -4.22
C TYR A 63 9.10 14.01 -4.67
N SER A 64 9.43 13.95 -5.96
CA SER A 64 10.34 12.96 -6.52
C SER A 64 10.86 13.36 -7.89
N LEU A 65 11.92 12.67 -8.31
CA LEU A 65 12.27 12.59 -9.72
C LEU A 65 11.20 11.80 -10.50
N GLU A 66 11.20 11.95 -11.82
CA GLU A 66 10.34 11.17 -12.68
C GLU A 66 10.61 9.65 -12.56
N PRO A 67 9.58 8.80 -12.69
CA PRO A 67 9.78 7.35 -12.70
C PRO A 67 10.73 6.94 -13.83
N SER A 68 11.71 6.07 -13.53
CA SER A 68 12.76 5.69 -14.48
C SER A 68 12.39 4.59 -15.49
N SER A 69 11.18 4.02 -15.43
CA SER A 69 10.72 2.92 -16.29
C SER A 69 9.32 3.13 -16.85
N GLN A 70 9.03 2.46 -17.96
CA GLN A 70 7.67 2.29 -18.48
C GLN A 70 7.39 0.82 -18.81
N PRO A 71 6.32 0.21 -18.25
CA PRO A 71 5.43 0.79 -17.23
C PRO A 71 6.16 1.03 -15.89
N ASN A 72 5.59 1.87 -15.03
CA ASN A 72 6.03 2.04 -13.65
C ASN A 72 4.85 1.86 -12.69
N LEU A 73 5.15 1.40 -11.48
CA LEU A 73 4.15 1.13 -10.45
C LEU A 73 3.34 2.39 -10.08
N PHE A 74 4.00 3.54 -10.01
CA PHE A 74 3.36 4.82 -9.71
C PHE A 74 2.15 5.08 -10.62
N SER A 75 2.34 4.93 -11.93
CA SER A 75 1.29 5.13 -12.94
C SER A 75 0.23 4.02 -12.93
N MET A 76 0.55 2.83 -12.41
CA MET A 76 -0.39 1.70 -12.35
C MET A 76 -1.35 1.77 -11.16
N LEU A 77 -0.94 2.39 -10.05
CA LEU A 77 -1.71 2.38 -8.80
C LEU A 77 -2.87 3.37 -8.77
N ASN A 78 -2.95 4.30 -9.74
CA ASN A 78 -4.09 5.20 -10.01
C ASN A 78 -4.82 5.70 -8.74
N TYR A 79 -4.07 6.38 -7.87
CA TYR A 79 -4.59 6.95 -6.62
C TYR A 79 -4.76 8.47 -6.71
#